data_AF-A0A524PGC6-F1
#
_entry.id   AF-A0A524PGC6-F1
#
_cell.length_a   1.000
_cell.length_b   1.000
_cell.length_c   1.000
_cell.angle_alpha   90.00
_cell.angle_beta   90.00
_cell.angle_gamma   90.00
#
_symmetry.space_group_name_H-M   'P 1'
#
loop_
_entity.id
_entity.type
_entity.pdbx_description
1 polymer ?
#
loop_
_entity_poly.entity_id
_entity_poly.type
_entity_poly.pdbx_seq_one_letter_code
_entity_poly.pdbx_strand_id
1 'polypeptide(L)'
;MARQIKQENSYQSRLLKLIPTEIVAAFLAISGFIPDDYLNARILMTLVSIVLLLLIPFYLYFLQEVKGGFQIAFTSISFIIWVYSIGGPFIYWGIHDAIIGSALLVIWTLLIPFFTITPKPITNVPSDN
;
A
#
# COMPACT_ATOMS: atom_id res chain seq x y z
N MET A 1 5.69 15.94 -39.25
CA MET A 1 5.30 14.82 -38.35
C MET A 1 5.02 15.39 -36.98
N ALA A 2 3.76 15.43 -36.55
CA ALA A 2 3.40 15.90 -35.21
C ALA A 2 3.92 14.90 -34.17
N ARG A 3 4.69 15.38 -33.19
CA ARG A 3 5.08 14.60 -32.01
C ARG A 3 3.79 14.15 -31.33
N GLN A 4 3.45 12.87 -31.40
CA GLN A 4 2.44 12.30 -30.51
C GLN A 4 2.97 12.45 -29.09
N ILE A 5 2.42 13.41 -28.34
CA ILE A 5 2.64 13.50 -26.90
C ILE A 5 1.93 12.28 -26.33
N LYS A 6 2.71 11.24 -26.03
CA LYS A 6 2.24 10.05 -25.34
C LYS A 6 1.69 10.52 -23.98
N GLN A 7 0.37 10.72 -23.91
CA GLN A 7 -0.35 11.21 -22.74
C GLN A 7 -0.47 10.10 -21.67
N GLU A 8 0.59 9.31 -21.49
CA GLU A 8 0.63 8.15 -20.59
C GLU A 8 0.78 8.53 -19.11
N ASN A 9 1.06 9.81 -18.80
CA ASN A 9 1.25 10.30 -17.45
C ASN A 9 0.17 11.31 -17.06
N SER A 10 -1.10 10.89 -17.09
CA SER A 10 -2.20 11.69 -16.50
C SER A 10 -1.96 11.88 -14.99
N TYR A 11 -2.36 13.02 -14.41
CA TYR A 11 -2.25 13.30 -12.97
C TYR A 11 -2.78 12.15 -12.10
N GLN A 12 -3.87 11.53 -12.55
CA GLN A 12 -4.45 10.33 -11.97
C GLN A 12 -3.40 9.21 -11.85
N SER A 13 -2.67 8.87 -12.92
CA SER A 13 -1.61 7.84 -12.88
C SER A 13 -0.47 8.09 -11.88
N ARG A 14 -0.23 9.35 -11.49
CA ARG A 14 0.76 9.70 -10.45
C ARG A 14 0.18 9.52 -9.06
N LEU A 15 -1.03 10.04 -8.83
CA LEU A 15 -1.79 9.80 -7.59
C LEU A 15 -1.93 8.31 -7.30
N LEU A 16 -2.23 7.51 -8.33
CA LEU A 16 -2.41 6.06 -8.22
C LEU A 16 -1.17 5.34 -7.67
N LYS A 17 0.05 5.88 -7.88
CA LYS A 17 1.30 5.34 -7.35
C LYS A 17 1.55 5.73 -5.89
N LEU A 18 0.87 6.77 -5.40
CA LEU A 18 1.05 7.31 -4.05
C LEU A 18 0.06 6.71 -3.04
N ILE A 19 -1.05 6.11 -3.49
CA ILE A 19 -2.10 5.55 -2.62
C ILE A 19 -1.57 4.62 -1.50
N PRO A 20 -0.67 3.65 -1.76
CA PRO A 20 -0.12 2.84 -0.68
C PRO A 20 0.57 3.71 0.40
N THR A 21 1.24 4.77 -0.03
CA THR A 21 1.88 5.75 0.85
C THR A 21 0.87 6.67 1.54
N GLU A 22 -0.20 7.08 0.87
CA GLU A 22 -1.27 7.92 1.45
C GLU A 22 -2.02 7.18 2.56
N ILE A 23 -2.36 5.90 2.36
CA ILE A 23 -3.03 5.08 3.39
C ILE A 23 -2.14 4.89 4.61
N VAL A 24 -0.84 4.64 4.41
CA VAL A 24 0.15 4.54 5.50
C VAL A 24 0.34 5.89 6.20
N ALA A 25 0.40 6.99 5.45
CA ALA A 25 0.51 8.33 6.02
C ALA A 25 -0.73 8.71 6.85
N ALA A 26 -1.93 8.38 6.37
CA ALA A 26 -3.17 8.57 7.12
C ALA A 26 -3.16 7.75 8.42
N PHE A 27 -2.72 6.50 8.36
CA PHE A 27 -2.54 5.67 9.55
C PHE A 27 -1.58 6.31 10.56
N LEU A 28 -0.39 6.75 10.11
CA LEU A 28 0.59 7.42 10.96
C LEU A 28 0.04 8.71 11.59
N ALA A 29 -0.62 9.55 10.80
CA ALA A 29 -1.22 10.80 11.28
C ALA A 29 -2.25 10.54 12.39
N ILE A 30 -3.19 9.60 12.15
CA ILE A 30 -4.21 9.24 13.15
C ILE A 30 -3.54 8.64 14.39
N SER A 31 -2.52 7.79 14.21
CA SER A 31 -1.80 7.18 15.32
C SER A 31 -1.13 8.22 16.22
N GLY A 32 -0.60 9.30 15.64
CA GLY A 32 0.04 10.40 16.38
C GLY A 32 -0.95 11.32 17.09
N PHE A 33 -2.25 11.26 16.77
CA PHE A 33 -3.28 12.04 17.47
C PHE A 33 -3.83 11.36 18.71
N ILE A 34 -3.57 10.06 18.90
CA ILE A 34 -4.11 9.29 20.01
C ILE A 34 -3.12 9.36 21.17
N PRO A 35 -3.49 9.97 22.31
CA PRO A 35 -2.62 10.03 23.47
C PRO A 35 -2.55 8.68 24.19
N ASP A 36 -1.43 8.41 24.87
CA ASP A 36 -1.14 7.12 25.49
C ASP A 36 -2.12 6.72 26.61
N ASP A 37 -2.74 7.71 27.27
CA ASP A 37 -3.70 7.54 28.36
C ASP A 37 -5.16 7.40 27.88
N TYR A 38 -5.40 7.35 26.57
CA TYR A 38 -6.74 7.24 26.03
C TYR A 38 -7.34 5.85 26.30
N LEU A 39 -8.38 5.82 27.15
CA LEU A 39 -9.04 4.59 27.63
C LEU A 39 -9.46 3.62 26.50
N ASN A 40 -9.87 4.15 25.36
CA ASN A 40 -10.38 3.37 24.23
C ASN A 40 -9.37 3.24 23.07
N ALA A 41 -8.08 3.53 23.30
CA ALA A 41 -7.06 3.51 22.26
C ALA A 41 -6.96 2.15 21.55
N ARG A 42 -7.10 1.05 22.30
CA ARG A 42 -7.13 -0.31 21.76
C ARG A 42 -8.22 -0.48 20.68
N ILE A 43 -9.45 -0.08 21.00
CA ILE A 43 -10.60 -0.25 20.10
C ILE A 43 -10.46 0.71 18.93
N LEU A 44 -10.12 1.97 19.18
CA LEU A 44 -9.99 3.00 18.16
C LEU A 44 -8.92 2.65 17.13
N MET A 45 -7.72 2.25 17.57
CA MET A 45 -6.64 1.84 16.68
C MET A 45 -7.01 0.61 15.85
N THR A 46 -7.69 -0.36 16.45
CA THR A 46 -8.16 -1.55 15.75
C THR A 46 -9.17 -1.16 14.65
N LEU A 47 -10.13 -0.30 14.98
CA LEU A 47 -11.11 0.20 14.01
C LEU A 47 -10.45 1.00 12.88
N VAL A 48 -9.52 1.90 13.20
CA VAL A 48 -8.79 2.69 12.20
C VAL A 48 -8.02 1.78 11.25
N SER A 49 -7.27 0.80 11.77
CA SER A 49 -6.54 -0.16 10.94
C SER A 49 -7.48 -0.99 10.05
N ILE A 50 -8.63 -1.44 10.56
CA ILE A 50 -9.62 -2.19 9.77
C ILE A 50 -10.24 -1.31 8.67
N VAL A 51 -10.64 -0.08 9.01
CA VAL A 51 -11.23 0.85 8.05
C VAL A 51 -10.24 1.17 6.93
N LEU A 52 -8.99 1.47 7.25
CA LEU A 52 -7.95 1.73 6.25
C LEU A 52 -7.62 0.47 5.42
N LEU A 53 -7.62 -0.71 6.05
CA LEU A 53 -7.42 -1.98 5.33
C LEU A 53 -8.56 -2.25 4.34
N LEU A 54 -9.81 -1.97 4.69
CA LEU A 54 -10.97 -2.11 3.80
C LEU A 54 -11.01 -1.03 2.72
N LEU A 55 -10.45 0.15 3.00
CA LEU A 55 -10.36 1.23 2.03
C LEU A 55 -9.44 0.87 0.86
N ILE A 56 -8.41 0.03 1.07
CA ILE A 56 -7.49 -0.43 0.01
C ILE A 56 -8.22 -1.18 -1.12
N PRO A 57 -8.90 -2.32 -0.88
CA PRO A 57 -9.59 -3.03 -1.94
C PRO A 57 -10.74 -2.20 -2.52
N PHE A 58 -11.43 -1.39 -1.70
CA PHE A 58 -12.46 -0.48 -2.18
C PHE A 58 -11.88 0.52 -3.18
N TYR A 59 -10.77 1.17 -2.85
CA TYR A 59 -10.13 2.14 -3.73
C TYR A 59 -9.57 1.49 -5.00
N LEU A 60 -8.85 0.37 -4.87
CA LEU A 60 -8.27 -0.34 -6.02
C LEU A 60 -9.35 -0.86 -6.98
N TYR A 61 -10.45 -1.38 -6.46
CA TYR A 61 -11.51 -1.94 -7.29
C TYR A 61 -12.39 -0.86 -7.92
N PHE A 62 -12.85 0.12 -7.14
CA PHE A 62 -13.82 1.11 -7.63
C PHE A 62 -13.19 2.30 -8.36
N LEU A 63 -12.01 2.77 -7.92
CA LEU A 63 -11.38 3.95 -8.50
C LEU A 63 -10.30 3.61 -9.54
N GLN A 64 -9.64 2.46 -9.39
CA GLN A 64 -8.53 2.08 -10.28
C GLN A 64 -8.91 1.00 -11.29
N GLU A 65 -10.11 0.43 -11.20
CA GLU A 65 -10.58 -0.70 -12.02
C GLU A 65 -9.58 -1.87 -12.06
N VAL A 66 -8.78 -2.02 -11.00
CA VAL A 66 -7.79 -3.09 -10.89
C VAL A 66 -8.55 -4.39 -10.66
N LYS A 67 -8.68 -5.20 -11.71
CA LYS A 67 -9.29 -6.54 -11.63
C LYS A 67 -8.31 -7.64 -11.19
N GLY A 68 -7.02 -7.29 -11.06
CA GLY A 68 -5.99 -8.21 -10.60
C GLY A 68 -6.07 -8.46 -9.11
N GLY A 69 -6.68 -9.58 -8.70
CA GLY A 69 -6.79 -9.97 -7.30
C GLY A 69 -5.44 -10.07 -6.57
N PHE A 70 -4.37 -10.43 -7.30
CA PHE A 70 -3.01 -10.45 -6.75
C PHE A 70 -2.53 -9.06 -6.31
N GLN A 71 -2.78 -8.02 -7.10
CA GLN A 71 -2.36 -6.66 -6.78
C GLN A 71 -3.10 -6.12 -5.55
N ILE A 72 -4.40 -6.42 -5.45
CA ILE A 72 -5.22 -6.06 -4.28
C ILE A 72 -4.70 -6.76 -3.03
N ALA A 73 -4.55 -8.09 -3.09
CA ALA A 73 -4.03 -8.87 -1.96
C ALA A 73 -2.63 -8.40 -1.52
N PHE A 74 -1.74 -8.17 -2.48
CA PHE A 74 -0.38 -7.71 -2.22
C PHE A 74 -0.34 -6.36 -1.53
N THR A 75 -1.18 -5.41 -1.96
CA THR A 75 -1.27 -4.07 -1.36
C THR A 75 -1.85 -4.13 0.05
N SER A 76 -2.90 -4.93 0.25
CA SER A 76 -3.50 -5.14 1.58
C SER A 76 -2.53 -5.79 2.56
N ILE A 77 -1.79 -6.83 2.14
CA ILE A 77 -0.77 -7.48 2.97
C ILE A 77 0.36 -6.50 3.31
N SER A 78 0.81 -5.71 2.32
CA SER A 78 1.84 -4.68 2.54
C SER A 78 1.44 -3.69 3.62
N PHE A 79 0.17 -3.27 3.63
CA PHE A 79 -0.35 -2.37 4.66
C PHE A 79 -0.36 -3.03 6.04
N ILE A 80 -0.78 -4.28 6.16
CA ILE A 80 -0.77 -5.02 7.43
C ILE A 80 0.65 -5.10 8.01
N ILE A 81 1.64 -5.41 7.16
CA ILE A 81 3.05 -5.48 7.57
C ILE A 81 3.53 -4.11 8.07
N TRP A 82 3.15 -3.03 7.39
CA TRP A 82 3.44 -1.67 7.82
C TRP A 82 2.82 -1.33 9.19
N VAL A 83 1.53 -1.61 9.39
CA VAL A 83 0.84 -1.39 10.67
C VAL A 83 1.47 -2.20 11.79
N TYR A 84 1.86 -3.45 11.51
CA TYR A 84 2.56 -4.30 12.46
C TYR A 84 3.93 -3.75 12.82
N SER A 85 4.70 -3.26 11.84
CA SER A 85 6.02 -2.67 12.08
C SER A 85 5.96 -1.38 12.89
N ILE A 86 4.93 -0.55 12.73
CA ILE A 86 4.73 0.67 13.53
C ILE A 86 4.24 0.35 14.94
N GLY A 87 3.49 -0.76 15.10
CA GLY A 87 2.95 -1.17 16.39
C GLY A 87 1.62 -0.52 16.74
N GLY A 88 0.69 -0.33 15.79
CA GLY A 88 -0.63 0.24 16.08
C GLY A 88 -1.52 -0.59 17.01
N PRO A 89 -2.59 -1.24 16.51
CA PRO A 89 -3.45 -2.08 17.35
C PRO A 89 -2.66 -3.19 18.05
N PHE A 90 -1.60 -3.70 17.40
CA PHE A 90 -0.78 -4.81 17.89
C PHE A 90 -0.11 -4.53 19.24
N ILE A 91 0.30 -3.29 19.53
CA ILE A 91 0.84 -2.91 20.86
C ILE A 91 -0.25 -3.06 21.91
N TYR A 92 -1.45 -2.51 21.65
CA TYR A 92 -2.55 -2.55 22.60
C TYR A 92 -3.07 -3.96 22.91
N TRP A 93 -2.88 -4.90 21.97
CA TRP A 93 -3.19 -6.32 22.13
C TRP A 93 -2.05 -7.15 22.72
N GLY A 94 -0.85 -6.56 22.93
CA GLY A 94 0.30 -7.26 23.52
C GLY A 94 0.95 -8.30 22.59
N ILE A 95 0.69 -8.22 21.28
CA ILE A 95 1.21 -9.14 20.27
C ILE A 95 2.29 -8.51 19.38
N HIS A 96 2.62 -7.24 19.63
CA HIS A 96 3.65 -6.53 18.90
C HIS A 96 5.04 -6.81 19.46
N ASP A 97 5.96 -7.16 18.57
CA ASP A 97 7.38 -7.20 18.82
C ASP A 97 8.06 -6.29 17.78
N ALA A 98 8.74 -5.24 18.26
CA ALA A 98 9.35 -4.22 17.40
C ALA A 98 10.50 -4.78 16.55
N ILE A 99 11.24 -5.77 17.06
CA ILE A 99 12.36 -6.40 16.33
C ILE A 99 11.79 -7.25 15.20
N ILE A 100 10.76 -8.07 15.50
CA ILE A 100 10.09 -8.88 14.48
C ILE A 100 9.43 -7.98 13.44
N GLY A 101 8.76 -6.91 13.87
CA GLY A 101 8.06 -5.98 12.98
C GLY A 101 8.99 -5.27 12.00
N SER A 102 10.11 -4.74 12.49
CA SER A 102 11.12 -4.08 11.66
C SER A 102 11.81 -5.04 10.70
N ALA A 103 12.20 -6.24 11.15
CA ALA A 103 12.79 -7.26 10.30
C ALA A 103 11.83 -7.72 9.20
N LEU A 104 10.56 -7.97 9.56
CA LEU A 104 9.51 -8.35 8.62
C LEU A 104 9.31 -7.28 7.54
N LEU A 105 9.27 -6.00 7.92
CA LEU A 105 9.12 -4.89 6.98
C LEU A 105 10.30 -4.83 5.99
N VAL A 106 11.53 -4.93 6.48
CA VAL A 106 12.73 -4.92 5.62
C VAL A 106 12.69 -6.08 4.63
N ILE A 107 12.47 -7.31 5.12
CA ILE A 107 12.37 -8.50 4.25
C ILE A 107 11.26 -8.31 3.22
N TRP A 108 10.09 -7.84 3.64
CA TRP A 108 8.96 -7.61 2.75
C TRP A 108 9.31 -6.62 1.63
N THR A 109 9.94 -5.49 1.95
CA THR A 109 10.33 -4.49 0.95
C THR A 109 11.34 -5.01 -0.07
N LEU A 110 12.29 -5.85 0.36
CA LEU A 110 13.26 -6.51 -0.52
C LEU A 110 12.62 -7.55 -1.44
N LEU A 111 11.49 -8.12 -1.05
CA LEU A 111 10.76 -9.10 -1.86
C LEU A 111 9.90 -8.44 -2.96
N ILE A 112 9.50 -7.17 -2.82
CA ILE A 112 8.62 -6.47 -3.76
C ILE A 112 9.11 -6.53 -5.24
N PRO A 113 10.39 -6.27 -5.55
CA PRO A 113 10.88 -6.29 -6.94
C PRO A 113 10.69 -7.64 -7.63
N PHE A 114 10.80 -8.75 -6.89
CA PHE A 114 10.65 -10.09 -7.46
C PHE A 114 9.24 -10.37 -7.97
N PHE A 115 8.23 -9.68 -7.42
CA PHE A 115 6.82 -9.86 -7.81
C PHE A 115 6.32 -8.81 -8.81
N THR A 116 7.05 -7.71 -9.01
CA THR A 116 6.60 -6.56 -9.82
C THR A 116 7.24 -6.47 -11.22
N ILE A 117 8.29 -7.26 -11.49
CA ILE A 117 8.90 -7.35 -12.82
C ILE A 117 7.98 -8.16 -13.74
N THR A 118 7.10 -7.47 -14.46
CA THR A 118 6.47 -8.03 -15.66
C THR A 118 7.37 -7.68 -16.86
N PRO A 119 7.96 -8.66 -17.57
CA PRO A 119 8.70 -8.38 -18.80
C PRO A 119 7.75 -7.72 -19.80
N LYS A 120 8.05 -6.49 -20.20
CA LYS A 120 7.33 -5.86 -21.30
C LYS A 120 7.62 -6.70 -22.56
N PRO A 121 6.62 -7.19 -23.30
CA PRO A 121 6.88 -7.91 -24.53
C PRO A 121 7.64 -6.97 -25.46
N ILE A 122 8.82 -7.41 -25.91
CA ILE A 122 9.60 -6.72 -26.92
C ILE A 122 8.75 -6.79 -28.19
N THR A 123 7.93 -5.77 -28.43
CA THR A 123 7.25 -5.62 -29.72
C THR A 123 8.34 -5.28 -30.72
N ASN A 124 8.87 -6.32 -31.37
CA ASN A 124 9.65 -6.18 -32.58
C ASN A 124 8.74 -5.47 -33.58
N VAL A 125 8.87 -4.14 -33.69
CA VAL A 125 8.26 -3.39 -34.79
C VAL A 125 8.97 -3.88 -36.05
N PRO A 126 8.28 -4.50 -37.01
CA PRO A 126 8.91 -4.87 -38.27
C PRO A 126 9.40 -3.60 -38.95
N SER A 127 10.64 -3.62 -39.45
CA SER A 127 11.12 -2.61 -40.38
C SER A 127 10.31 -2.73 -41.66
N ASP A 128 9.28 -1.89 -41.82
CA ASP A 128 8.67 -1.70 -43.14
C ASP A 128 9.71 -1.07 -44.07
N ASN A 129 9.80 -1.70 -45.25
CA ASN A 129 10.77 -1.57 -46.34
C ASN A 129 11.15 -0.16 -46.78
#